data_AF-A0A430AU61-F1
#
_entry.id   AF-A0A430AU61-F1
#
_cell.length_a   1.000
_cell.length_b   1.000
_cell.length_c   1.000
_cell.angle_alpha   90.00
_cell.angle_beta   90.00
_cell.angle_gamma   90.00
#
_symmetry.space_group_name_H-M   'P 1'
#
loop_
_entity.id
_entity.type
_entity.pdbx_description
1 polymer ?
#
loop_
_entity_poly.entity_id
_entity_poly.type
_entity_poly.pdbx_seq_one_letter_code
_entity_poly.pdbx_strand_id
1 'polypeptide(L)'
;MTRRMWTSKEILYVRNAALLDTTNQVVNIEKMAKHLKRSKPAVAQRISKLRKEGKLPAYEPTLKIDSKGRQYTEDERKEIIKMYKRQIPMKVIAERFDRTTTAIRGVIDREKSKGSLKSNLPNWDEESEKILIGNIKFDENGYVSNYVELRRLLRKNDVALFKKVSQLRQVGKIDVLPDRTKTSVASKKAHDRFNKARFAHIPKKEEERKEVEKVISQPVVGSQVTSKAVQVILTITKQANGGELHQYFSFEGSLLAEKVVK
;
A
#
# COMPACT_ATOMS: atom_id res chain seq x y z
N MET A 1 -25.62 -16.41 -18.99
CA MET A 1 -25.53 -17.58 -18.09
C MET A 1 -26.91 -17.89 -17.53
N THR A 2 -27.50 -19.03 -17.86
CA THR A 2 -28.82 -19.45 -17.37
C THR A 2 -28.73 -19.88 -15.90
N ARG A 3 -29.56 -19.27 -15.04
CA ARG A 3 -29.56 -19.56 -13.59
C ARG A 3 -30.32 -20.86 -13.34
N ARG A 4 -29.61 -21.94 -12.99
CA ARG A 4 -30.24 -23.22 -12.60
C ARG A 4 -31.15 -23.04 -11.39
N MET A 5 -32.46 -23.15 -11.60
CA MET A 5 -33.49 -23.04 -10.56
C MET A 5 -33.39 -24.20 -9.55
N TRP A 6 -33.80 -23.97 -8.31
CA TRP A 6 -33.82 -24.97 -7.24
C TRP A 6 -35.10 -25.78 -7.31
N THR A 7 -35.01 -27.11 -7.33
CA THR A 7 -36.19 -27.98 -7.29
C THR A 7 -36.63 -28.25 -5.86
N SER A 8 -37.91 -28.59 -5.65
CA SER A 8 -38.43 -28.92 -4.32
C SER A 8 -37.68 -30.08 -3.65
N LYS A 9 -37.24 -31.07 -4.44
CA LYS A 9 -36.42 -32.20 -3.97
C LYS A 9 -35.04 -31.75 -3.49
N GLU A 10 -34.37 -30.88 -4.24
CA GLU A 10 -33.06 -30.32 -3.84
C GLU A 10 -33.18 -29.50 -2.55
N ILE A 11 -34.27 -28.72 -2.42
CA ILE A 11 -34.53 -27.90 -1.23
C ILE A 11 -34.77 -28.79 0.00
N LEU A 12 -35.58 -29.84 -0.17
CA LEU A 12 -35.85 -30.81 0.90
C LEU A 12 -34.56 -31.53 1.33
N TYR A 13 -33.72 -31.92 0.37
CA TYR A 13 -32.42 -32.51 0.66
C TYR A 13 -31.54 -31.57 1.48
N VAL A 14 -31.40 -30.30 1.09
CA VAL A 14 -30.60 -29.32 1.85
C VAL A 14 -31.10 -29.16 3.28
N ARG A 15 -32.43 -29.18 3.50
CA ARG A 15 -33.02 -29.09 4.83
C ARG A 15 -32.66 -30.30 5.70
N ASN A 16 -32.83 -31.50 5.17
CA ASN A 16 -32.71 -32.73 5.95
C ASN A 16 -31.26 -33.18 6.12
N ALA A 17 -30.40 -32.90 5.15
CA ALA A 17 -28.99 -33.29 5.18
C ALA A 17 -28.09 -32.27 5.88
N ALA A 18 -28.59 -31.09 6.27
CA ALA A 18 -27.78 -30.07 6.91
C ALA A 18 -27.30 -30.54 8.29
N LEU A 19 -25.98 -30.70 8.45
CA LEU A 19 -25.36 -30.96 9.75
C LEU A 19 -24.99 -29.63 10.38
N LEU A 20 -25.59 -29.35 11.54
CA LEU A 20 -25.42 -28.11 12.29
C LEU A 20 -24.39 -28.29 13.41
N ASP A 21 -23.53 -27.30 13.61
CA ASP A 21 -22.71 -27.19 14.82
C ASP A 21 -23.45 -26.46 15.94
N THR A 22 -22.77 -26.18 17.06
CA THR A 22 -23.31 -25.44 18.22
C THR A 22 -23.77 -24.02 17.88
N THR A 23 -23.33 -23.45 16.76
CA THR A 23 -23.73 -22.12 16.28
C THR A 23 -24.80 -22.16 15.21
N ASN A 24 -25.36 -23.34 14.95
CA ASN A 24 -26.24 -23.62 13.82
C ASN A 24 -25.56 -23.36 12.47
N GLN A 25 -24.23 -23.36 12.39
CA GLN A 25 -23.49 -23.31 11.12
C GLN A 25 -23.54 -24.68 10.46
N VAL A 26 -23.83 -24.69 9.16
CA VAL A 26 -23.84 -25.93 8.39
C VAL A 26 -22.41 -26.34 8.06
N VAL A 27 -21.93 -27.43 8.64
CA VAL A 27 -20.52 -27.87 8.50
C VAL A 27 -20.28 -28.69 7.23
N ASN A 28 -21.32 -29.34 6.70
CA ASN A 28 -21.22 -30.28 5.59
C ASN A 28 -21.57 -29.69 4.21
N ILE A 29 -21.42 -28.37 4.03
CA ILE A 29 -21.74 -27.66 2.77
C ILE A 29 -21.01 -28.28 1.57
N GLU A 30 -19.77 -28.70 1.74
CA GLU A 30 -18.98 -29.31 0.68
C GLU A 30 -19.54 -30.66 0.22
N LYS A 31 -19.97 -31.51 1.16
CA LYS A 31 -20.60 -32.80 0.83
C LYS A 31 -21.92 -32.59 0.09
N MET A 32 -22.74 -31.62 0.55
CA MET A 32 -24.00 -31.27 -0.12
C MET A 32 -23.80 -30.69 -1.51
N ALA A 33 -22.79 -29.84 -1.69
CA ALA A 33 -22.44 -29.26 -2.99
C ALA A 33 -22.07 -30.34 -4.01
N LYS A 34 -21.26 -31.32 -3.59
CA LYS A 34 -20.89 -32.49 -4.42
C LYS A 34 -22.13 -33.31 -4.80
N HIS A 35 -23.00 -33.64 -3.84
CA HIS A 35 -24.22 -34.42 -4.09
C HIS A 35 -25.20 -33.72 -5.04
N LEU A 36 -25.41 -32.41 -4.87
CA LEU A 36 -26.34 -31.63 -5.69
C LEU A 36 -25.76 -31.20 -7.04
N LYS A 37 -24.47 -31.48 -7.29
CA LYS A 37 -23.70 -30.98 -8.43
C LYS A 37 -23.86 -29.45 -8.58
N ARG A 38 -23.69 -28.73 -7.47
CA ARG A 38 -23.78 -27.26 -7.38
C ARG A 38 -22.53 -26.70 -6.73
N SER A 39 -22.26 -25.41 -6.95
CA SER A 39 -21.14 -24.73 -6.29
C SER A 39 -21.42 -24.52 -4.79
N LYS A 40 -20.36 -24.55 -3.96
CA LYS A 40 -20.45 -24.29 -2.51
C LYS A 40 -21.17 -22.96 -2.20
N PRO A 41 -20.90 -21.84 -2.90
CA PRO A 41 -21.61 -20.59 -2.65
C PRO A 41 -23.11 -20.65 -2.96
N ALA A 42 -23.53 -21.41 -3.98
CA ALA A 42 -24.94 -21.57 -4.29
C ALA A 42 -25.69 -22.30 -3.17
N VAL A 43 -25.09 -23.35 -2.61
CA VAL A 43 -25.63 -24.08 -1.46
C VAL A 43 -25.69 -23.18 -0.22
N ALA A 44 -24.62 -22.44 0.08
CA ALA A 44 -24.59 -21.48 1.18
C ALA A 44 -25.68 -20.40 1.05
N GLN A 45 -25.89 -19.87 -0.16
CA GLN A 45 -26.96 -18.92 -0.42
C GLN A 45 -28.34 -19.54 -0.20
N ARG A 46 -28.56 -20.81 -0.60
CA ARG A 46 -29.82 -21.49 -0.36
C ARG A 46 -30.07 -21.73 1.13
N ILE A 47 -29.06 -22.12 1.89
CA ILE A 47 -29.14 -22.24 3.35
C ILE A 47 -29.53 -20.90 3.98
N SER A 48 -28.91 -19.79 3.56
CA SER A 48 -29.28 -18.45 4.03
C SER A 48 -30.75 -18.12 3.75
N LYS A 49 -31.26 -18.47 2.55
CA LYS A 49 -32.70 -18.31 2.23
C LYS A 49 -33.58 -19.18 3.11
N LEU A 50 -33.22 -20.45 3.33
CA LEU A 50 -33.97 -21.36 4.20
C LEU A 50 -34.04 -20.88 5.65
N ARG A 51 -32.98 -20.23 6.16
CA ARG A 51 -33.00 -19.59 7.47
C ARG A 51 -33.97 -18.41 7.52
N LYS A 52 -33.98 -17.55 6.48
CA LYS A 52 -34.96 -16.45 6.37
C LYS A 52 -36.40 -16.95 6.26
N GLU A 53 -36.60 -18.10 5.63
CA GLU A 53 -37.90 -18.80 5.53
C GLU A 53 -38.28 -19.55 6.83
N GLY A 54 -37.45 -19.52 7.89
CA GLY A 54 -37.70 -20.24 9.15
C GLY A 54 -37.56 -21.77 9.06
N LYS A 55 -37.08 -22.30 7.94
CA LYS A 55 -36.95 -23.75 7.70
C LYS A 55 -35.65 -24.35 8.24
N LEU A 56 -34.70 -23.49 8.61
CA LEU A 56 -33.46 -23.83 9.31
C LEU A 56 -33.27 -22.83 10.46
N PRO A 57 -32.67 -23.24 11.59
CA PRO A 57 -32.42 -22.35 12.71
C PRO A 57 -31.49 -21.19 12.33
N ALA A 58 -31.66 -20.08 13.04
CA ALA A 58 -30.83 -18.89 12.88
C ALA A 58 -29.37 -19.19 13.24
N TYR A 59 -28.45 -18.52 12.55
CA TYR A 59 -27.02 -18.65 12.83
C TYR A 59 -26.66 -17.83 14.08
N GLU A 60 -26.06 -18.47 15.07
CA GLU A 60 -25.75 -17.90 16.38
C GLU A 60 -24.23 -17.81 16.60
N PRO A 61 -23.57 -16.76 16.07
CA PRO A 61 -22.10 -16.64 16.09
C PRO A 61 -21.51 -16.42 17.49
N THR A 62 -22.35 -16.16 18.50
CA THR A 62 -21.97 -15.99 19.90
C THR A 62 -21.69 -17.32 20.60
N LEU A 63 -22.31 -18.42 20.16
CA LEU A 63 -22.16 -19.78 20.72
C LEU A 63 -20.94 -20.54 20.19
N LYS A 64 -20.04 -19.87 19.46
CA LYS A 64 -18.81 -20.51 18.98
C LYS A 64 -17.99 -20.98 20.17
N ILE A 65 -17.52 -22.22 20.11
CA ILE A 65 -16.59 -22.77 21.11
C ILE A 65 -15.26 -22.02 21.02
N ASP A 66 -14.74 -21.89 19.79
CA ASP A 66 -13.49 -21.19 19.56
C ASP A 66 -13.62 -19.69 19.82
N SER A 67 -12.61 -19.18 20.52
CA SER A 67 -12.53 -17.76 20.80
C SER A 67 -12.32 -16.96 19.50
N LYS A 68 -11.57 -17.50 18.53
CA LYS A 68 -11.25 -16.81 17.28
C LYS A 68 -12.49 -16.60 16.40
N GLY A 69 -12.84 -15.34 16.16
CA GLY A 69 -13.96 -14.96 15.28
C GLY A 69 -15.35 -15.14 15.89
N ARG A 70 -15.44 -15.49 17.18
CA ARG A 70 -16.68 -15.45 17.96
C ARG A 70 -17.08 -14.00 18.22
N GLN A 71 -18.34 -13.69 17.99
CA GLN A 71 -18.87 -12.36 18.29
C GLN A 71 -19.01 -12.19 19.81
N TYR A 72 -18.70 -10.99 20.30
CA TYR A 72 -18.94 -10.67 21.71
C TYR A 72 -20.45 -10.67 21.98
N THR A 73 -20.85 -11.16 23.15
CA THR A 73 -22.19 -10.90 23.67
C THR A 73 -22.29 -9.46 24.16
N GLU A 74 -23.51 -8.99 24.45
CA GLU A 74 -23.71 -7.66 25.02
C GLU A 74 -23.11 -7.55 26.42
N ASP A 75 -23.21 -8.60 27.22
CA ASP A 75 -22.70 -8.61 28.59
C ASP A 75 -21.17 -8.64 28.61
N GLU A 76 -20.54 -9.43 27.74
CA GLU A 76 -19.08 -9.39 27.55
C GLU A 76 -18.62 -7.99 27.15
N ARG A 77 -19.34 -7.31 26.24
CA ARG A 77 -19.02 -5.92 25.88
C ARG A 77 -19.13 -4.99 27.08
N LYS A 78 -20.23 -5.04 27.83
CA LYS A 78 -20.44 -4.21 29.02
C LYS A 78 -19.33 -4.43 30.05
N GLU A 79 -18.92 -5.67 30.25
CA GLU A 79 -17.87 -6.01 31.19
C GLU A 79 -16.48 -5.54 30.73
N ILE A 80 -16.12 -5.72 29.46
CA ILE A 80 -14.90 -5.17 28.86
C ILE A 80 -14.83 -3.65 29.07
N ILE A 81 -15.94 -2.94 28.80
CA ILE A 81 -16.04 -1.49 28.99
C ILE A 81 -15.85 -1.13 30.48
N LYS A 82 -16.48 -1.88 31.39
CA LYS A 82 -16.35 -1.69 32.85
C LYS A 82 -14.91 -1.86 33.31
N MET A 83 -14.21 -2.91 32.85
CA MET A 83 -12.80 -3.14 33.14
C MET A 83 -11.90 -2.04 32.58
N TYR A 84 -12.16 -1.60 31.35
CA TYR A 84 -11.42 -0.51 30.72
C TYR A 84 -11.60 0.82 31.47
N LYS A 85 -12.82 1.14 31.91
CA LYS A 85 -13.11 2.33 32.73
C LYS A 85 -12.36 2.31 34.08
N ARG A 86 -12.11 1.13 34.63
CA ARG A 86 -11.29 0.92 35.83
C ARG A 86 -9.78 0.96 35.57
N GLN A 87 -9.37 1.33 34.36
CA GLN A 87 -7.96 1.40 33.93
C GLN A 87 -7.20 0.06 34.05
N ILE A 88 -7.92 -1.07 34.00
CA ILE A 88 -7.28 -2.38 33.98
C ILE A 88 -6.48 -2.51 32.67
N PRO A 89 -5.22 -2.99 32.70
CA PRO A 89 -4.42 -3.15 31.49
C PRO A 89 -5.13 -4.02 30.44
N MET A 90 -5.10 -3.60 29.18
CA MET A 90 -5.77 -4.32 28.08
C MET A 90 -5.30 -5.77 27.92
N LYS A 91 -4.06 -6.08 28.32
CA LYS A 91 -3.51 -7.44 28.32
C LYS A 91 -4.28 -8.35 29.29
N VAL A 92 -4.53 -7.88 30.51
CA VAL A 92 -5.29 -8.60 31.54
C VAL A 92 -6.75 -8.78 31.12
N ILE A 93 -7.35 -7.76 30.50
CA ILE A 93 -8.70 -7.87 29.93
C ILE A 93 -8.71 -8.93 28.82
N ALA A 94 -7.72 -8.94 27.93
CA ALA A 94 -7.63 -9.88 26.83
C ALA A 94 -7.47 -11.33 27.32
N GLU A 95 -6.60 -11.56 28.32
CA GLU A 95 -6.42 -12.85 28.98
C GLU A 95 -7.72 -13.34 29.62
N ARG A 96 -8.47 -12.46 30.31
CA ARG A 96 -9.75 -12.83 30.94
C ARG A 96 -10.81 -13.36 29.95
N PHE A 97 -10.81 -12.86 28.72
CA PHE A 97 -11.80 -13.24 27.70
C PHE A 97 -11.26 -14.25 26.67
N ASP A 98 -10.04 -14.76 26.84
CA ASP A 98 -9.32 -15.58 25.85
C ASP A 98 -9.28 -14.92 24.47
N ARG A 99 -8.98 -13.63 24.45
CA ARG A 99 -8.95 -12.76 23.27
C ARG A 99 -7.57 -12.18 23.02
N THR A 100 -7.37 -11.66 21.82
CA THR A 100 -6.20 -10.85 21.52
C THR A 100 -6.41 -9.41 22.02
N THR A 101 -5.32 -8.75 22.38
CA THR A 101 -5.33 -7.32 22.75
C THR A 101 -5.93 -6.44 21.66
N THR A 102 -5.67 -6.78 20.39
CA THR A 102 -6.26 -6.13 19.22
C THR A 102 -7.78 -6.28 19.18
N ALA A 103 -8.32 -7.45 19.54
CA ALA A 103 -9.76 -7.66 19.57
C ALA A 103 -10.43 -6.81 20.66
N ILE A 104 -9.82 -6.71 21.85
CA ILE A 104 -10.30 -5.83 22.92
C ILE A 104 -10.23 -4.36 22.49
N ARG A 105 -9.13 -3.92 21.86
CA ARG A 105 -8.99 -2.57 21.32
C ARG A 105 -10.12 -2.25 20.32
N GLY A 106 -10.44 -3.18 19.43
CA GLY A 106 -11.54 -3.00 18.47
C GLY A 106 -12.91 -2.81 19.13
N VAL A 107 -13.17 -3.47 20.27
CA VAL A 107 -14.39 -3.23 21.06
C VAL A 107 -14.39 -1.80 21.62
N ILE A 108 -13.30 -1.39 22.26
CA ILE A 108 -13.17 -0.04 22.84
C ILE A 108 -13.29 1.05 21.77
N ASP A 109 -12.65 0.88 20.62
CA ASP A 109 -12.68 1.87 19.55
C ASP A 109 -14.09 1.99 18.95
N ARG A 110 -14.81 0.88 18.80
CA ARG A 110 -16.22 0.91 18.36
C ARG A 110 -17.11 1.65 19.34
N GLU A 111 -16.91 1.45 20.64
CA GLU A 111 -17.64 2.16 21.69
C GLU A 111 -17.28 3.65 21.74
N LYS A 112 -16.01 4.01 21.50
CA LYS A 112 -15.61 5.41 21.29
C LYS A 112 -16.29 6.03 20.07
N SER A 113 -16.39 5.31 18.96
CA SER A 113 -17.07 5.78 17.74
C SER A 113 -18.58 5.97 17.95
N LYS A 114 -19.21 5.17 18.81
CA LYS A 114 -20.62 5.33 19.18
C LYS A 114 -20.85 6.46 20.20
N GLY A 115 -19.81 7.03 20.79
CA GLY A 115 -19.89 8.08 21.81
C GLY A 115 -20.16 7.57 23.23
N SER A 116 -20.22 6.24 23.46
CA SER A 116 -20.41 5.67 24.81
C SER A 116 -19.14 5.75 25.67
N LEU A 117 -17.98 5.93 25.03
CA LEU A 117 -16.69 6.19 25.65
C LEU A 117 -16.07 7.47 25.10
N LYS A 118 -15.41 8.25 25.97
CA LYS A 118 -14.64 9.42 25.53
C LYS A 118 -13.49 8.95 24.62
N SER A 119 -13.43 9.56 23.43
CA SER A 119 -12.29 9.39 22.54
C SER A 119 -11.10 10.18 23.11
N ASN A 120 -9.92 9.56 23.10
CA ASN A 120 -8.67 10.24 23.47
C ASN A 120 -8.09 11.05 22.29
N LEU A 121 -8.73 11.00 21.12
CA LEU A 121 -8.32 11.83 20.01
C LEU A 121 -8.69 13.28 20.33
N PRO A 122 -7.76 14.23 20.14
CA PRO A 122 -8.04 15.63 20.42
C PRO A 122 -9.17 16.10 19.50
N ASN A 123 -10.30 16.47 20.10
CA ASN A 123 -11.46 16.94 19.34
C ASN A 123 -11.06 18.18 18.52
N TRP A 124 -11.57 18.28 17.30
CA TRP A 124 -11.37 19.47 16.48
C TRP A 124 -12.52 20.42 16.77
N ASP A 125 -12.22 21.43 17.58
CA ASP A 125 -13.16 22.51 17.83
C ASP A 125 -13.16 23.47 16.63
N GLU A 126 -14.28 24.14 16.38
CA GLU A 126 -14.41 25.06 15.24
C GLU A 126 -13.36 26.18 15.27
N GLU A 127 -13.02 26.66 16.46
CA GLU A 127 -11.95 27.64 16.66
C GLU A 127 -10.59 27.09 16.24
N SER A 128 -10.28 25.84 16.60
CA SER A 128 -9.06 25.15 16.18
C SER A 128 -9.00 24.98 14.65
N GLU A 129 -10.14 24.75 14.00
CA GLU A 129 -10.22 24.71 12.54
C GLU A 129 -9.94 26.08 11.91
N LYS A 130 -10.54 27.15 12.45
CA LYS A 130 -10.31 28.53 11.97
C LYS A 130 -8.85 28.94 12.11
N ILE A 131 -8.23 28.63 13.26
CA ILE A 131 -6.80 28.89 13.49
C ILE A 131 -5.93 28.10 12.50
N LEU A 132 -6.27 26.83 12.24
CA LEU A 132 -5.56 26.00 11.27
C LEU A 132 -5.63 26.61 9.86
N ILE A 133 -6.83 26.97 9.40
CA ILE A 133 -7.04 27.52 8.05
C ILE A 133 -6.35 28.88 7.90
N GLY A 134 -6.44 29.75 8.92
CA GLY A 134 -5.83 31.09 8.87
C GLY A 134 -4.30 31.09 8.91
N ASN A 135 -3.67 30.05 9.45
CA ASN A 135 -2.20 29.98 9.59
C ASN A 135 -1.54 28.98 8.64
N ILE A 136 -2.29 28.29 7.77
CA ILE A 136 -1.70 27.28 6.88
C ILE A 136 -0.87 27.95 5.79
N LYS A 137 0.34 27.45 5.57
CA LYS A 137 1.23 27.89 4.49
C LYS A 137 1.51 26.73 3.56
N PHE A 138 1.40 26.96 2.27
CA PHE A 138 1.69 25.97 1.24
C PHE A 138 3.06 26.24 0.61
N ASP A 139 3.70 25.19 0.12
CA ASP A 139 4.85 25.29 -0.77
C ASP A 139 4.40 25.41 -2.24
N GLU A 140 5.36 25.60 -3.14
CA GLU A 140 5.14 25.71 -4.59
C GLU A 140 4.40 24.51 -5.19
N ASN A 141 4.46 23.35 -4.54
CA ASN A 141 3.83 22.10 -4.98
C ASN A 141 2.48 21.84 -4.28
N GLY A 142 1.95 22.81 -3.51
CA GLY A 142 0.68 22.70 -2.79
C GLY A 142 0.71 21.81 -1.55
N TYR A 143 1.90 21.46 -1.03
CA TYR A 143 2.07 20.77 0.25
C TYR A 143 2.20 21.77 1.39
N VAL A 144 1.76 21.39 2.59
CA VAL A 144 1.87 22.27 3.77
C VAL A 144 3.33 22.34 4.22
N SER A 145 3.88 23.54 4.28
CA SER A 145 5.28 23.77 4.63
C SER A 145 5.49 23.99 6.14
N ASN A 146 4.45 24.39 6.87
CA ASN A 146 4.57 24.89 8.25
C ASN A 146 3.97 23.97 9.33
N TYR A 147 3.99 22.64 9.13
CA TYR A 147 3.47 21.68 10.14
C TYR A 147 4.07 21.86 11.54
N VAL A 148 5.36 22.19 11.65
CA VAL A 148 6.04 22.40 12.94
C VAL A 148 5.45 23.58 13.70
N GLU A 149 5.11 24.67 13.01
CA GLU A 149 4.48 25.86 13.60
C GLU A 149 3.04 25.54 14.03
N LEU A 150 2.28 24.90 13.14
CA LEU A 150 0.89 24.49 13.41
C LEU A 150 0.79 23.54 14.61
N ARG A 151 1.76 22.64 14.77
CA ARG A 151 1.86 21.76 15.93
C ARG A 151 2.06 22.51 17.24
N ARG A 152 2.90 23.56 17.24
CA ARG A 152 3.12 24.39 18.43
C ARG A 152 1.89 25.20 18.79
N LEU A 153 1.21 25.76 17.79
CA LEU A 153 0.01 26.58 17.98
C LEU A 153 -1.18 25.76 18.47
N LEU A 154 -1.50 24.65 17.79
CA LEU A 154 -2.70 23.84 18.08
C LEU A 154 -2.46 22.76 19.14
N ARG A 155 -1.21 22.54 19.56
CA ARG A 155 -0.78 21.44 20.46
C ARG A 155 -1.30 20.05 20.02
N LYS A 156 -1.50 19.87 18.71
CA LYS A 156 -1.95 18.61 18.09
C LYS A 156 -0.79 17.91 17.39
N ASN A 157 -0.85 16.57 17.34
CA ASN A 157 0.16 15.75 16.67
C ASN A 157 0.14 15.97 15.14
N ASP A 158 1.30 15.82 14.50
CA ASP A 158 1.50 15.96 13.05
C ASP A 158 0.56 15.05 12.24
N VAL A 159 0.33 13.82 12.72
CA VAL A 159 -0.62 12.88 12.08
C VAL A 159 -2.06 13.41 12.14
N ALA A 160 -2.45 14.03 13.24
CA ALA A 160 -3.80 14.59 13.38
C ALA A 160 -3.98 15.83 12.48
N LEU A 161 -2.95 16.68 12.39
CA LEU A 161 -2.92 17.84 11.50
C LEU A 161 -3.01 17.41 10.03
N PHE A 162 -2.19 16.45 9.60
CA PHE A 162 -2.22 15.92 8.23
C PHE A 162 -3.60 15.38 7.85
N LYS A 163 -4.20 14.54 8.71
CA LYS A 163 -5.55 14.01 8.48
C LYS A 163 -6.58 15.13 8.38
N LYS A 164 -6.49 16.16 9.24
CA LYS A 164 -7.44 17.27 9.22
C LYS A 164 -7.31 18.10 7.96
N VAL A 165 -6.10 18.45 7.54
CA VAL A 165 -5.86 19.17 6.27
C VAL A 165 -6.40 18.37 5.09
N SER A 166 -6.18 17.05 5.06
CA SER A 166 -6.75 16.19 4.02
C SER A 166 -8.28 16.20 4.02
N GLN A 167 -8.91 16.19 5.20
CA GLN A 167 -10.37 16.30 5.32
C GLN A 167 -10.87 17.66 4.84
N LEU A 168 -10.20 18.74 5.24
CA LEU A 168 -10.56 20.12 4.83
C LEU A 168 -10.45 20.32 3.31
N ARG A 169 -9.47 19.67 2.67
CA ARG A 169 -9.35 19.61 1.19
C ARG A 169 -10.51 18.85 0.55
N GLN A 170 -10.91 17.70 1.11
CA GLN A 170 -12.06 16.93 0.59
C GLN A 170 -13.38 17.69 0.71
N VAL A 171 -13.53 18.50 1.77
CA VAL A 171 -14.72 19.33 2.00
C VAL A 171 -14.67 20.63 1.17
N GLY A 172 -13.53 20.97 0.56
CA GLY A 172 -13.38 22.21 -0.22
C GLY A 172 -13.20 23.48 0.63
N LYS A 173 -12.82 23.34 1.91
CA LYS A 173 -12.45 24.50 2.76
C LYS A 173 -11.00 24.97 2.52
N ILE A 174 -10.20 24.15 1.83
CA ILE A 174 -8.83 24.46 1.40
C ILE A 174 -8.78 24.20 -0.10
N ASP A 175 -8.61 25.25 -0.89
CA ASP A 175 -8.61 25.17 -2.35
C ASP A 175 -7.29 24.64 -2.92
N VAL A 176 -6.19 24.79 -2.17
CA VAL A 176 -4.87 24.36 -2.61
C VAL A 176 -4.71 22.84 -2.51
N LEU A 177 -4.72 22.21 -3.68
CA LEU A 177 -4.46 20.79 -3.85
C LEU A 177 -2.96 20.54 -4.11
N PRO A 178 -2.38 19.47 -3.53
CA PRO A 178 -1.00 19.11 -3.78
C PRO A 178 -0.84 18.52 -5.18
N ASP A 179 0.20 18.94 -5.89
CA ASP A 179 0.60 18.32 -7.15
C ASP A 179 1.15 16.92 -6.88
N ARG A 180 0.37 15.89 -7.27
CA ARG A 180 0.68 14.49 -7.01
C ARG A 180 1.85 13.96 -7.84
N THR A 181 2.27 14.70 -8.88
CA THR A 181 3.43 14.34 -9.70
C THR A 181 4.75 14.74 -9.05
N LYS A 182 4.70 15.65 -8.05
CA LYS A 182 5.88 16.19 -7.37
C LYS A 182 5.89 15.80 -5.89
N THR A 183 7.06 15.94 -5.27
CA THR A 183 7.23 15.81 -3.83
C THR A 183 7.25 17.18 -3.16
N SER A 184 6.95 17.26 -1.86
CA SER A 184 7.09 18.53 -1.13
C SER A 184 8.53 19.04 -1.16
N VAL A 185 8.69 20.37 -1.16
CA VAL A 185 10.01 21.02 -1.19
C VAL A 185 10.83 20.64 0.03
N ALA A 186 10.19 20.54 1.20
CA ALA A 186 10.82 20.10 2.44
C ALA A 186 11.35 18.66 2.36
N SER A 187 10.57 17.73 1.78
CA SER A 187 11.00 16.35 1.61
C SER A 187 12.17 16.25 0.64
N LYS A 188 12.16 17.01 -0.46
CA LYS A 188 13.27 17.07 -1.41
C LYS A 188 14.56 17.56 -0.72
N LYS A 189 14.48 18.69 0.00
CA LYS A 189 15.63 19.22 0.77
C LYS A 189 16.16 18.24 1.82
N ALA A 190 15.27 17.53 2.53
CA ALA A 190 15.67 16.51 3.50
C ALA A 190 16.37 15.32 2.83
N HIS A 191 15.84 14.85 1.70
CA HIS A 191 16.45 13.79 0.90
C HIS A 191 17.82 14.21 0.36
N ASP A 192 17.94 15.42 -0.19
CA ASP A 192 19.20 15.98 -0.69
C ASP A 192 20.25 16.10 0.43
N ARG A 193 19.84 16.54 1.62
CA ARG A 193 20.72 16.59 2.80
C ARG A 193 21.20 15.19 3.21
N PHE A 194 20.29 14.21 3.22
CA PHE A 194 20.62 12.82 3.53
C PHE A 194 21.59 12.24 2.50
N ASN A 195 21.34 12.43 1.20
CA ASN A 195 22.22 11.96 0.13
C ASN A 195 23.58 12.64 0.19
N LYS A 196 23.62 13.96 0.43
CA LYS A 196 24.88 14.71 0.59
C LYS A 196 25.71 14.17 1.75
N ALA A 197 25.09 13.84 2.88
CA ALA A 197 25.78 13.25 4.03
C ALA A 197 26.24 11.80 3.74
N ARG A 198 25.38 10.99 3.15
CA ARG A 198 25.65 9.58 2.84
C ARG A 198 26.77 9.41 1.83
N PHE A 199 26.78 10.22 0.77
CA PHE A 199 27.74 10.13 -0.33
C PHE A 199 28.88 11.14 -0.22
N ALA A 200 29.09 11.78 0.94
CA ALA A 200 30.16 12.76 1.14
C ALA A 200 31.57 12.19 0.90
N HIS A 201 31.75 10.89 1.14
CA HIS A 201 33.03 10.18 0.97
C HIS A 201 33.28 9.75 -0.48
N ILE A 202 32.23 9.71 -1.31
CA ILE A 202 32.39 9.45 -2.74
C ILE A 202 32.82 10.79 -3.32
N PRO A 203 34.04 10.90 -3.88
CA PRO A 203 34.42 12.11 -4.59
C PRO A 203 33.33 12.32 -5.64
N LYS A 204 32.64 13.46 -5.58
CA LYS A 204 31.77 13.85 -6.68
C LYS A 204 32.68 13.77 -7.89
N LYS A 205 32.35 12.88 -8.83
CA LYS A 205 32.91 12.98 -10.17
C LYS A 205 32.56 14.41 -10.55
N GLU A 206 33.55 15.29 -10.49
CA GLU A 206 33.43 16.55 -11.20
C GLU A 206 33.05 16.07 -12.58
N GLU A 207 31.81 16.33 -12.97
CA GLU A 207 31.56 16.58 -14.37
C GLU A 207 32.51 17.72 -14.67
N GLU A 208 33.75 17.35 -14.98
CA GLU A 208 34.51 17.99 -16.01
C GLU A 208 33.47 18.30 -17.07
N ARG A 209 32.95 19.52 -17.01
CA ARG A 209 32.91 20.38 -18.16
C ARG A 209 34.34 20.39 -18.72
N LYS A 210 34.80 19.25 -19.24
CA LYS A 210 35.52 19.21 -20.47
C LYS A 210 34.52 19.85 -21.42
N GLU A 211 34.59 21.18 -21.48
CA GLU A 211 34.68 21.82 -22.78
C GLU A 211 35.37 20.79 -23.65
N VAL A 212 34.61 20.22 -24.58
CA VAL A 212 35.20 19.42 -25.63
C VAL A 212 36.09 20.42 -26.34
N GLU A 213 37.32 20.57 -25.85
CA GLU A 213 38.43 21.06 -26.63
C GLU A 213 38.35 20.19 -27.86
N LYS A 214 37.80 20.78 -28.93
CA LYS A 214 37.99 20.27 -30.26
C LYS A 214 39.49 20.13 -30.35
N VAL A 215 39.98 18.91 -30.24
CA VAL A 215 41.33 18.55 -30.68
C VAL A 215 41.30 18.77 -32.18
N ILE A 216 41.49 20.02 -32.58
CA ILE A 216 41.87 20.39 -33.91
C ILE A 216 43.31 19.89 -33.97
N SER A 217 43.47 18.64 -34.42
CA SER A 217 44.73 18.19 -34.98
C SER A 217 45.11 19.21 -36.04
N GLN A 218 46.12 20.04 -35.75
CA GLN A 218 46.65 20.99 -36.73
C GLN A 218 47.07 20.18 -37.96
N PRO A 219 46.57 20.49 -39.16
CA PRO A 219 47.01 19.81 -40.37
C PRO A 219 48.48 20.19 -40.63
N VAL A 220 49.30 19.18 -40.90
CA VAL A 220 50.63 19.38 -41.48
C VAL A 220 50.46 20.16 -42.78
N VAL A 221 51.23 21.24 -42.91
CA VAL A 221 51.19 22.18 -44.04
C VAL A 221 51.21 21.40 -45.37
N GLY A 222 50.14 21.51 -46.15
CA GLY A 222 50.01 20.92 -47.49
C GLY A 222 49.02 19.75 -47.65
N SER A 223 48.37 19.28 -46.57
CA SER A 223 47.45 18.13 -46.65
C SER A 223 45.97 18.54 -46.56
N GLN A 224 45.18 18.32 -47.61
CA GLN A 224 43.72 18.43 -47.56
C GLN A 224 43.13 17.17 -46.91
N VAL A 225 42.66 17.28 -45.66
CA VAL A 225 41.93 16.20 -44.98
C VAL A 225 40.49 16.18 -45.49
N THR A 226 40.12 15.13 -46.22
CA THR A 226 38.72 14.88 -46.61
C THR A 226 38.18 13.71 -45.78
N SER A 227 37.17 13.98 -44.96
CA SER A 227 36.51 12.95 -44.15
C SER A 227 35.33 12.38 -44.92
N LYS A 228 35.38 11.09 -45.26
CA LYS A 228 34.27 10.36 -45.89
C LYS A 228 33.79 9.25 -44.96
N ALA A 229 32.50 9.18 -44.69
CA ALA A 229 31.90 8.05 -43.97
C ALA A 229 31.86 6.83 -44.90
N VAL A 230 32.53 5.75 -44.53
CA VAL A 230 32.58 4.49 -45.28
C VAL A 230 32.06 3.37 -44.39
N GLN A 231 31.14 2.55 -44.91
CA GLN A 231 30.67 1.35 -44.23
C GLN A 231 31.72 0.23 -44.42
N VAL A 232 32.03 -0.50 -43.35
CA VAL A 232 33.09 -1.52 -43.32
C VAL A 232 32.58 -2.83 -42.71
N ILE A 233 33.19 -3.95 -43.10
CA ILE A 233 32.95 -5.26 -42.50
C ILE A 233 33.92 -5.45 -41.34
N LEU A 234 33.41 -5.63 -40.13
CA LEU A 234 34.21 -5.89 -38.93
C LEU A 234 34.25 -7.40 -38.64
N THR A 235 35.45 -7.97 -38.66
CA THR A 235 35.71 -9.34 -38.21
C THR A 235 36.39 -9.31 -36.85
N ILE A 236 35.82 -10.00 -35.86
CA ILE A 236 36.39 -10.13 -34.52
C ILE A 236 36.86 -11.57 -34.33
N THR A 237 38.17 -11.77 -34.22
CA THR A 237 38.78 -13.07 -33.93
C THR A 237 39.22 -13.11 -32.47
N LYS A 238 38.72 -14.08 -31.71
CA LYS A 238 39.10 -14.28 -30.31
C LYS A 238 40.33 -15.18 -30.25
N GLN A 239 41.42 -14.67 -29.71
CA GLN A 239 42.65 -15.41 -29.52
C GLN A 239 42.60 -16.23 -28.22
N ALA A 240 43.31 -17.37 -28.20
CA ALA A 240 43.33 -18.28 -27.04
C ALA A 240 43.87 -17.65 -25.74
N ASN A 241 44.54 -16.49 -25.83
CA ASN A 241 45.06 -15.72 -24.71
C ASN A 241 44.03 -14.71 -24.12
N GLY A 242 42.78 -14.70 -24.60
CA GLY A 242 41.73 -13.80 -24.14
C GLY A 242 41.68 -12.44 -24.86
N GLY A 243 42.64 -12.14 -25.75
CA GLY A 243 42.61 -10.94 -26.57
C GLY A 243 41.65 -11.07 -27.76
N GLU A 244 41.06 -9.95 -28.16
CA GLU A 244 40.25 -9.84 -29.38
C GLU A 244 41.04 -9.11 -30.46
N LEU A 245 41.07 -9.69 -31.67
CA LEU A 245 41.63 -9.06 -32.85
C LEU A 245 40.48 -8.56 -33.74
N HIS A 246 40.41 -7.23 -33.88
CA HIS A 246 39.39 -6.54 -34.67
C HIS A 246 39.99 -6.15 -36.02
N GLN A 247 39.48 -6.73 -37.10
CA GLN A 247 39.91 -6.45 -38.47
C GLN A 247 38.77 -5.80 -39.26
N TYR A 248 39.05 -4.65 -39.89
CA TYR A 248 38.10 -3.88 -40.67
C TYR A 248 38.41 -4.08 -42.15
N PHE A 249 37.45 -4.58 -42.91
CA PHE A 249 37.57 -4.83 -44.35
C PHE A 249 36.65 -3.91 -45.14
N SER A 250 37.05 -3.60 -46.38
CA SER A 250 36.13 -3.09 -47.40
C SER A 250 35.17 -4.21 -47.84
N PHE A 251 34.04 -3.84 -48.46
CA PHE A 251 33.12 -4.83 -49.05
C PHE A 251 33.73 -5.63 -50.20
N GLU A 252 34.80 -5.12 -50.81
CA GLU A 252 35.58 -5.81 -51.84
C GLU A 252 36.58 -6.82 -51.25
N GLY A 253 36.69 -6.91 -49.91
CA GLY A 253 37.54 -7.86 -49.21
C GLY A 253 38.94 -7.35 -48.87
N SER A 254 39.24 -6.07 -49.09
CA SER A 254 40.55 -5.48 -48.77
C SER A 254 40.62 -5.08 -47.30
N LEU A 255 41.70 -5.48 -46.60
CA LEU A 255 41.93 -5.09 -45.20
C LEU A 255 42.26 -3.59 -45.11
N LEU A 256 41.48 -2.85 -44.33
CA LEU A 256 41.61 -1.40 -44.14
C LEU A 256 42.35 -1.05 -42.85
N ALA A 257 42.09 -1.78 -41.77
CA ALA A 257 42.73 -1.55 -40.48
C ALA A 257 42.64 -2.79 -39.59
N GLU A 258 43.60 -2.93 -38.68
CA GLU A 258 43.64 -3.98 -37.67
C GLU A 258 43.89 -3.37 -36.28
N LYS A 259 43.17 -3.85 -35.27
CA LYS A 259 43.30 -3.42 -33.88
C LYS A 259 43.27 -4.61 -32.94
N VAL A 260 44.32 -4.78 -32.15
CA VAL A 260 44.38 -5.76 -31.05
C VAL A 260 43.80 -5.12 -29.79
N VAL A 261 42.73 -5.71 -29.25
CA VAL A 261 42.14 -5.37 -27.97
C VAL A 261 42.55 -6.45 -26.97
N LYS A 262 43.43 -6.09 -26.03
CA LYS A 262 43.86 -6.96 -24.93
C LYS A 262 42.87 -6.90 -23.77
#